data_AF-I5BRA6-F1
#
_entry.id   AF-I5BRA6-F1
#
_cell.length_a   1.000
_cell.length_b   1.000
_cell.length_c   1.000
_cell.angle_alpha   90.00
_cell.angle_beta   90.00
_cell.angle_gamma   90.00
#
_symmetry.space_group_name_H-M   'P 1'
#
loop_
_entity.id
_entity.type
_entity.pdbx_description
1 polymer ?
#
loop_
_entity_poly.entity_id
_entity_poly.type
_entity_poly.pdbx_seq_one_letter_code
_entity_poly.pdbx_strand_id
1 'polypeptide(L)' 'MAKSGVPHKSAGIYDAEEMAAMENAIEAVCAELGIGQSDSKSRERVAGHVMRSWASGRRLPLNLVQAGLDSVARLEA' A
#
# COMPACT_ATOMS: atom_id res chain seq x y z
N MET A 1 13.83 -0.36 -30.74
CA MET A 1 12.44 0.04 -30.45
C MET A 1 12.40 0.60 -29.03
N ALA A 2 11.81 1.77 -28.85
CA ALA A 2 11.94 2.59 -27.64
C ALA A 2 11.28 1.94 -26.40
N LYS A 3 11.86 2.26 -25.25
CA LYS A 3 11.73 1.58 -23.96
C LYS A 3 10.38 1.89 -23.25
N SER A 4 9.86 0.87 -22.58
CA SER A 4 8.96 0.86 -21.41
C SER A 4 8.30 2.21 -21.04
N GLY A 5 7.06 2.39 -21.47
CA GLY A 5 6.21 3.51 -21.10
C GLY A 5 5.44 3.28 -19.80
N VAL A 6 6.11 2.90 -18.72
CA VAL A 6 5.49 3.00 -17.39
C VAL A 6 5.87 4.36 -16.84
N PRO A 7 4.90 5.30 -16.69
CA PRO A 7 5.20 6.56 -16.04
C PRO A 7 5.60 6.26 -14.60
N HIS A 8 6.86 6.53 -14.28
CA HIS A 8 7.32 6.59 -12.90
C HIS A 8 6.65 7.84 -12.31
N LYS A 9 5.41 7.69 -11.81
CA LYS A 9 4.68 8.76 -11.11
C LYS A 9 5.57 9.15 -9.94
N SER A 10 6.16 10.34 -10.07
CA SER A 10 6.94 11.01 -9.03
C SER A 10 6.19 10.89 -7.72
N ALA A 11 6.88 10.53 -6.65
CA ALA A 11 6.34 10.60 -5.31
C ALA A 11 5.73 12.00 -5.10
N GLY A 12 4.41 12.14 -5.04
CA GLY A 12 3.84 13.39 -4.53
C GLY A 12 2.45 13.85 -4.97
N ILE A 13 1.85 13.42 -6.09
CA ILE A 13 0.46 13.82 -6.41
C ILE A 13 -0.28 12.65 -7.05
N TYR A 14 -1.33 12.19 -6.37
CA TYR A 14 -2.26 11.18 -6.86
C TYR A 14 -3.53 11.87 -7.33
N ASP A 15 -4.05 11.43 -8.47
CA ASP A 15 -5.40 11.82 -8.90
C ASP A 15 -6.47 11.10 -8.05
N ALA A 16 -7.73 11.53 -8.17
CA ALA A 16 -8.82 10.99 -7.35
C ALA A 16 -9.03 9.48 -7.57
N GLU A 17 -8.82 8.99 -8.80
CA GLU A 17 -8.91 7.57 -9.12
C GLU A 17 -7.80 6.77 -8.44
N GLU A 18 -6.57 7.30 -8.47
CA GLU A 18 -5.45 6.68 -7.77
C GLU A 18 -5.61 6.70 -6.26
N MET A 19 -6.16 7.76 -5.68
CA MET A 19 -6.45 7.78 -4.24
C MET A 19 -7.48 6.71 -3.87
N ALA A 20 -8.58 6.61 -4.63
CA ALA A 20 -9.60 5.58 -4.40
C ALA A 20 -9.05 4.16 -4.57
N ALA A 21 -8.20 3.94 -5.57
CA ALA A 21 -7.53 2.65 -5.76
C ALA A 21 -6.58 2.32 -4.59
N MET A 22 -5.88 3.33 -4.07
CA MET A 22 -4.98 3.18 -2.93
C MET A 22 -5.74 2.87 -1.64
N GLU A 23 -6.83 3.59 -1.37
CA GLU A 23 -7.72 3.32 -0.22
C GLU A 23 -8.27 1.90 -0.27
N ASN A 24 -8.80 1.47 -1.42
CA ASN A 24 -9.28 0.10 -1.59
C ASN A 24 -8.18 -0.95 -1.36
N ALA A 25 -6.95 -0.67 -1.78
CA ALA A 25 -5.84 -1.58 -1.53
C ALA A 25 -5.43 -1.64 -0.06
N ILE A 26 -5.47 -0.51 0.65
CA ILE A 26 -5.22 -0.47 2.10
C ILE A 26 -6.29 -1.30 2.83
N GLU A 27 -7.56 -1.15 2.46
CA GLU A 27 -8.66 -1.94 3.02
C GLU A 27 -8.49 -3.43 2.77
N ALA A 28 -8.16 -3.81 1.53
CA ALA A 28 -7.92 -5.20 1.16
C ALA A 28 -6.75 -5.80 1.96
N VAL A 29 -5.62 -5.09 2.06
CA VAL A 29 -4.47 -5.56 2.85
C VAL A 29 -4.84 -5.68 4.33
N CYS A 30 -5.59 -4.73 4.91
CA CYS A 30 -6.04 -4.87 6.30
C CYS A 30 -6.92 -6.12 6.49
N ALA A 31 -7.82 -6.41 5.55
CA ALA A 31 -8.66 -7.61 5.59
C ALA A 31 -7.83 -8.91 5.51
N GLU A 32 -6.86 -8.98 4.58
CA GLU A 32 -5.96 -10.13 4.44
C GLU A 32 -5.09 -10.38 5.68
N LEU A 33 -4.73 -9.30 6.39
CA LEU A 33 -3.96 -9.38 7.64
C LEU A 33 -4.83 -9.60 8.89
N GLY A 34 -6.16 -9.70 8.73
CA GLY A 34 -7.09 -9.85 9.85
C GLY A 34 -7.21 -8.61 10.74
N ILE A 35 -6.84 -7.42 10.24
CA ILE A 35 -6.88 -6.15 10.98
C ILE A 35 -8.29 -5.57 10.89
N GLY A 36 -9.03 -5.64 11.99
CA GLY A 36 -10.38 -5.10 12.11
C GLY A 36 -10.43 -3.56 12.04
N GLN A 37 -11.60 -3.01 11.71
CA GLN A 37 -11.79 -1.55 11.57
C GLN A 37 -11.52 -0.75 12.86
N SER A 38 -11.69 -1.37 14.03
CA SER A 38 -11.43 -0.73 15.32
C SER A 38 -9.94 -0.60 15.65
N ASP A 39 -9.05 -1.32 14.96
CA ASP A 39 -7.60 -1.23 15.16
C ASP A 39 -7.00 -0.12 14.30
N SER A 40 -7.35 1.13 14.64
CA SER A 40 -6.89 2.32 13.92
C SER A 40 -5.36 2.42 13.85
N LYS A 41 -4.67 1.98 14.91
CA LYS A 41 -3.21 2.05 15.02
C LYS A 41 -2.52 1.10 14.04
N SER A 42 -3.01 -0.14 13.89
CA SER A 42 -2.44 -1.07 12.91
C SER A 42 -2.80 -0.67 11.49
N ARG A 43 -4.02 -0.17 11.25
CA ARG A 43 -4.46 0.32 9.93
C ARG A 43 -3.65 1.51 9.44
N GLU A 44 -3.34 2.46 10.31
CA GLU A 44 -2.46 3.60 9.98
C GLU A 44 -1.06 3.14 9.55
N ARG A 45 -0.49 2.13 10.23
CA ARG A 45 0.81 1.57 9.85
C ARG A 45 0.75 0.88 8.50
N VAL A 46 -0.26 0.02 8.28
CA VAL A 46 -0.48 -0.64 6.99
C VAL A 46 -0.61 0.40 5.89
N ALA A 47 -1.42 1.44 6.09
CA ALA A 47 -1.57 2.54 5.15
C ALA A 47 -0.21 3.16 4.79
N GLY A 48 0.61 3.51 5.78
CA GLY A 48 1.93 4.07 5.55
C GLY A 48 2.86 3.15 4.72
N HIS A 49 2.81 1.84 4.97
CA HIS A 49 3.61 0.86 4.21
C HIS A 49 3.09 0.65 2.78
N VAL A 50 1.78 0.52 2.61
CA VAL A 50 1.13 0.39 1.31
C VAL A 50 1.38 1.63 0.46
N MET A 51 1.25 2.83 1.02
CA MET A 51 1.55 4.09 0.32
C MET A 51 3.01 4.16 -0.15
N ARG A 52 3.98 3.72 0.69
CA ARG A 52 5.40 3.66 0.28
C ARG A 52 5.64 2.64 -0.83
N SER A 53 5.00 1.47 -0.75
CA SER A 53 5.07 0.47 -1.83
C SER A 53 4.46 1.02 -3.12
N TRP A 54 3.34 1.71 -3.01
CA TRP A 54 2.63 2.32 -4.13
C TRP A 54 3.45 3.40 -4.84
N ALA A 55 4.07 4.29 -4.06
CA ALA A 55 4.99 5.33 -4.55
C ALA A 55 6.21 4.72 -5.25
N SER A 56 6.69 3.56 -4.80
CA SER A 56 7.78 2.82 -5.44
C SER A 56 7.38 2.06 -6.72
N GLY A 57 6.10 2.13 -7.13
CA GLY A 57 5.56 1.40 -8.29
C GLY A 57 5.22 -0.07 -8.01
N ARG A 58 5.44 -0.56 -6.78
CA ARG A 58 5.11 -1.93 -6.37
C ARG A 58 3.64 -2.02 -5.95
N ARG A 59 2.75 -1.95 -6.93
CA ARG A 59 1.27 -1.84 -6.75
C ARG A 59 0.51 -3.17 -6.91
N LEU A 60 1.19 -4.26 -7.27
CA LEU A 60 0.54 -5.57 -7.41
C LEU A 60 0.10 -6.15 -6.05
N PRO A 61 -0.97 -6.96 -5.98
CA PRO A 61 -1.54 -7.46 -4.73
C PRO A 61 -0.52 -8.07 -3.76
N LEU A 62 0.32 -9.00 -4.24
CA LEU A 62 1.33 -9.66 -3.41
C LEU A 62 2.37 -8.69 -2.84
N ASN A 63 2.73 -7.64 -3.59
CA ASN A 63 3.65 -6.62 -3.10
C ASN A 63 3.03 -5.78 -1.98
N LEU A 64 1.73 -5.51 -2.05
CA LEU A 64 1.01 -4.71 -1.07
C LEU A 64 0.74 -5.50 0.22
N VAL A 65 0.41 -6.79 0.09
CA VAL A 65 0.30 -7.70 1.24
C VAL A 65 1.64 -7.83 1.94
N GLN A 66 2.74 -8.02 1.19
CA GLN A 66 4.09 -8.05 1.77
C GLN A 66 4.42 -6.74 2.51
N ALA A 67 4.11 -5.58 1.91
CA ALA A 67 4.32 -4.30 2.57
C ALA A 67 3.50 -4.18 3.88
N GLY A 68 2.28 -4.70 3.89
CA GLY A 68 1.44 -4.78 5.08
C GLY A 68 2.04 -5.71 6.16
N LEU A 69 2.53 -6.90 5.79
CA LEU A 69 3.21 -7.81 6.71
C LEU A 69 4.44 -7.16 7.34
N ASP A 70 5.25 -6.45 6.56
CA ASP A 70 6.42 -5.73 7.04
C ASP A 70 6.06 -4.64 8.08
N SER A 71 4.82 -4.15 8.07
CA SER A 71 4.32 -3.19 9.06
C SER A 71 3.97 -3.82 10.41
N VAL A 72 3.58 -5.10 10.40
CA VAL A 72 3.21 -5.87 11.58
C VAL A 72 4.43 -6.55 12.20
N ALA A 73 5.33 -7.08 11.39
CA ALA A 73 6.55 -7.76 11.85
C ALA A 73 7.47 -6.85 12.69
N ARG A 74 7.40 -5.53 12.49
CA ARG A 74 8.16 -4.54 13.30
C ARG A 74 7.61 -4.36 14.72
N LEU A 75 6.48 -4.96 15.08
CA LEU A 75 5.93 -4.93 16.46
C LEU A 75 6.48 -6.06 17.34
N GLU A 76 6.93 -7.15 16.73
CA GLU A 76 7.39 -8.36 17.42
C GLU A 76 8.91 -8.37 17.64
N ALA A 77 9.61 -7.27 17.33
CA ALA A 77 11.08 -7.11 17.44
C ALA A 77 11.43 -5.91 18.31
#